data_AF-A0A8B5XFV0-F1
#
_entry.id   AF-A0A8B5XFV0-F1
#
_cell.length_a   1.000
_cell.length_b   1.000
_cell.length_c   1.000
_cell.angle_alpha   90.00
_cell.angle_beta   90.00
_cell.angle_gamma   90.00
#
_symmetry.space_group_name_H-M   'P 1'
#
loop_
_entity.id
_entity.type
_entity.pdbx_description
1 polymer ?
#
loop_
_entity_poly.entity_id
_entity_poly.type
_entity_poly.pdbx_seq_one_letter_code
_entity_poly.pdbx_strand_id
1 'polypeptide(L)'
;MVAPNLTQDASAYPNRIRWGYYVQYDATSLTSLRQQVHNLDVVSPYLYQVRSDGTIHTFQSDAAIQVMRDAGVKIVPMVTNNLQWDAFTGIIEDEEMRADIIERLVDLVETNDWDGIHIDFEGINADDAEHITQFQKELSEELWPRDRMVTQAVIARVSDFPSVWGGAYDYAELAKYNDHIVIMAYDHTPVGAARPYAVAPEYWVRNVARYASSRIPNEKVLLGVPFYGYDWLLKDDDSGATDGRGRAMKHSDTMALNTQDNIEYHWDDRAKTPWASYTDSEGREREVWYEDVESLRYKLDVMVEYDLGGMAAWRLGQEDPAVWEQISMMSTPASRVAPVESTDTLWYFTETGHTLRTVFLNYWLQSGGLPVFGFPQTEEFAELNADTMREHTVQYFERQRFEYHPEHAGTPYEVLLGRLGHEEAVRRGLLTHPAFDSEGQVDDADCLYYEATGQNACGVFLDYWQSHGLDFGDTGISYRESLALFGYPISAEFTDPDTGLTIQYFERARFEHHPEHAGTQYEVLLGLLGNDELREKGWIR
;
A
#
# COMPACT_ATOMS: atom_id res chain seq x y z
N MET A 1 -16.37 -14.55 35.02
CA MET A 1 -16.78 -14.39 33.61
C MET A 1 -15.51 -14.46 32.79
N VAL A 2 -15.46 -15.36 31.83
CA VAL A 2 -14.28 -15.60 30.98
C VAL A 2 -14.13 -14.38 30.07
N ALA A 3 -12.95 -13.77 30.05
CA ALA A 3 -12.63 -12.65 29.18
C ALA A 3 -12.87 -13.08 27.71
N PRO A 4 -13.54 -12.26 26.87
CA PRO A 4 -13.61 -12.56 25.46
C PRO A 4 -12.18 -12.60 24.90
N ASN A 5 -11.86 -13.68 24.20
CA ASN A 5 -10.62 -13.84 23.44
C ASN A 5 -10.51 -12.64 22.47
N LEU A 6 -9.52 -11.76 22.68
CA LEU A 6 -9.18 -10.66 21.76
C LEU A 6 -8.38 -11.16 20.54
N THR A 7 -8.62 -12.38 20.09
CA THR A 7 -8.19 -12.80 18.75
C THR A 7 -9.28 -12.34 17.79
N GLN A 8 -9.26 -11.05 17.43
CA GLN A 8 -10.09 -10.57 16.34
C GLN A 8 -9.40 -10.87 15.01
N ASP A 9 -10.20 -11.35 14.06
CA ASP A 9 -9.88 -11.53 12.65
C ASP A 9 -9.03 -10.38 12.10
N ALA A 10 -7.96 -10.72 11.39
CA ALA A 10 -7.13 -9.81 10.59
C ALA A 10 -7.89 -9.17 9.40
N SER A 11 -9.24 -9.16 9.41
CA SER A 11 -10.10 -8.87 8.26
C SER A 11 -10.68 -7.45 8.23
N ALA A 12 -10.13 -6.50 9.01
CA ALA A 12 -10.72 -5.16 9.15
C ALA A 12 -10.09 -4.07 8.25
N TYR A 13 -9.00 -4.35 7.54
CA TYR A 13 -8.40 -3.41 6.58
C TYR A 13 -9.02 -3.61 5.19
N PRO A 14 -9.19 -2.58 4.33
CA PRO A 14 -9.15 -2.85 2.90
C PRO A 14 -7.70 -3.24 2.63
N ASN A 15 -7.46 -4.55 2.70
CA ASN A 15 -6.18 -5.11 2.36
C ASN A 15 -6.01 -4.82 0.86
N ARG A 16 -5.23 -3.79 0.53
CA ARG A 16 -4.91 -3.48 -0.85
C ARG A 16 -4.12 -4.66 -1.38
N ILE A 17 -4.73 -5.41 -2.28
CA ILE A 17 -4.17 -6.68 -2.75
C ILE A 17 -2.87 -6.38 -3.48
N ARG A 18 -1.80 -7.04 -3.05
CA ARG A 18 -0.50 -7.04 -3.73
C ARG A 18 -0.43 -8.31 -4.56
N TRP A 19 -0.65 -8.18 -5.85
CA TRP A 19 -0.73 -9.30 -6.78
C TRP A 19 0.54 -9.36 -7.66
N GLY A 20 1.18 -10.52 -7.74
CA GLY A 20 2.36 -10.72 -8.60
C GLY A 20 2.13 -11.75 -9.70
N TYR A 21 2.53 -11.45 -10.94
CA TYR A 21 2.57 -12.44 -12.02
C TYR A 21 3.91 -13.18 -12.05
N TYR A 22 3.85 -14.51 -12.09
CA TYR A 22 5.01 -15.39 -12.16
C TYR A 22 5.06 -16.12 -13.52
N VAL A 23 6.25 -16.20 -14.10
CA VAL A 23 6.50 -16.99 -15.32
C VAL A 23 7.64 -17.99 -15.13
N GLN A 24 7.42 -19.20 -15.61
CA GLN A 24 8.34 -20.34 -15.49
C GLN A 24 9.52 -20.31 -16.46
N TYR A 25 9.41 -19.55 -17.56
CA TYR A 25 10.44 -19.51 -18.60
C TYR A 25 11.57 -18.50 -18.32
N ASP A 26 11.45 -17.69 -17.27
CA ASP A 26 12.49 -16.73 -16.86
C ASP A 26 12.96 -17.01 -15.43
N ALA A 27 14.23 -17.38 -15.28
CA ALA A 27 14.84 -17.70 -14.00
C ALA A 27 14.86 -16.52 -13.02
N THR A 28 14.80 -15.26 -13.49
CA THR A 28 14.69 -14.11 -12.59
C THR A 28 13.34 -14.06 -11.89
N SER A 29 12.28 -14.59 -12.51
CA SER A 29 10.94 -14.65 -11.92
C SER A 29 10.90 -15.56 -10.69
N LEU A 30 11.53 -16.73 -10.77
CA LEU A 30 11.65 -17.62 -9.60
C LEU A 30 12.55 -17.04 -8.51
N THR A 31 13.60 -16.32 -8.89
CA THR A 31 14.48 -15.62 -7.93
C THR A 31 13.72 -14.54 -7.17
N SER A 32 13.01 -13.65 -7.88
CA SER A 32 12.18 -12.60 -7.28
C SER A 32 11.08 -13.19 -6.41
N LEU A 33 10.36 -14.20 -6.90
CA LEU A 33 9.33 -14.90 -6.11
C LEU A 33 9.89 -15.40 -4.77
N ARG A 34 11.02 -16.11 -4.76
CA ARG A 34 11.64 -16.61 -3.51
C ARG A 34 12.00 -15.50 -2.54
N GLN A 35 12.42 -14.34 -3.06
CA GLN A 35 12.82 -13.21 -2.24
C GLN A 35 11.62 -12.44 -1.70
N GLN A 36 10.53 -12.36 -2.47
CA GLN A 36 9.50 -11.33 -2.31
C GLN A 36 8.09 -11.87 -2.10
N VAL A 37 7.90 -13.20 -2.07
CA VAL A 37 6.57 -13.82 -1.88
C VAL A 37 5.86 -13.34 -0.61
N HIS A 38 6.60 -12.98 0.45
CA HIS A 38 6.03 -12.45 1.70
C HIS A 38 5.46 -11.02 1.57
N ASN A 39 5.80 -10.30 0.50
CA ASN A 39 5.25 -8.99 0.17
C ASN A 39 4.01 -9.07 -0.75
N LEU A 40 3.52 -10.28 -1.04
CA LEU A 40 2.39 -10.53 -1.93
C LEU A 40 1.25 -11.22 -1.18
N ASP A 41 0.02 -10.87 -1.54
CA ASP A 41 -1.19 -11.54 -1.04
C ASP A 41 -1.66 -12.63 -2.03
N VAL A 42 -1.45 -12.38 -3.33
CA VAL A 42 -1.82 -13.29 -4.43
C VAL A 42 -0.68 -13.42 -5.42
N VAL A 43 -0.44 -14.65 -5.89
CA VAL A 43 0.46 -14.91 -7.02
C VAL A 43 -0.30 -15.61 -8.13
N SER A 44 -0.19 -15.08 -9.35
CA SER A 44 -0.68 -15.73 -10.56
C SER A 44 0.45 -16.35 -11.37
N PRO A 45 0.71 -17.66 -11.21
CA PRO A 45 1.62 -18.36 -12.10
C PRO A 45 0.97 -18.61 -13.46
N TYR A 46 1.73 -18.42 -14.55
CA TYR A 46 1.31 -18.80 -15.89
C TYR A 46 1.35 -20.33 -16.06
N LEU A 47 0.23 -20.99 -15.77
CA LEU A 47 0.14 -22.46 -15.79
C LEU A 47 -0.72 -23.02 -16.91
N TYR A 48 -1.66 -22.26 -17.45
CA TYR A 48 -2.65 -22.82 -18.38
C TYR A 48 -2.80 -21.98 -19.64
N GLN A 49 -2.97 -22.65 -20.77
CA GLN A 49 -3.35 -22.04 -22.03
C GLN A 49 -4.49 -22.83 -22.69
N VAL A 50 -5.60 -22.16 -22.98
CA VAL A 50 -6.70 -22.70 -23.79
C VAL A 50 -6.28 -22.68 -25.26
N ARG A 51 -6.35 -23.84 -25.91
CA ARG A 51 -6.03 -24.01 -27.33
C ARG A 51 -7.27 -23.85 -28.20
N SER A 52 -7.06 -23.70 -29.50
CA SER A 52 -8.12 -23.52 -30.50
C SER A 52 -9.11 -24.68 -30.61
N ASP A 53 -8.78 -25.86 -30.05
CA ASP A 53 -9.64 -27.05 -30.00
C ASP A 53 -10.36 -27.22 -28.65
N GLY A 54 -10.30 -26.21 -27.77
CA GLY A 54 -10.88 -26.24 -26.42
C GLY A 54 -10.07 -27.03 -25.40
N THR A 55 -8.95 -27.65 -25.79
CA THR A 55 -8.07 -28.34 -24.83
C THR A 55 -7.23 -27.35 -24.03
N ILE A 56 -6.89 -27.72 -22.79
CA ILE A 56 -6.06 -26.90 -21.91
C ILE A 56 -4.65 -27.49 -21.86
N HIS A 57 -3.67 -26.69 -22.27
CA HIS A 57 -2.27 -27.00 -22.09
C HIS A 57 -1.78 -26.56 -20.71
N THR A 58 -1.12 -27.45 -19.98
CA THR A 58 -0.54 -27.16 -18.67
C THR A 58 0.98 -27.00 -18.77
N PHE A 59 1.49 -25.92 -18.20
CA PHE A 59 2.93 -25.71 -18.00
C PHE A 59 3.36 -26.17 -16.61
N GLN A 60 4.56 -26.74 -16.49
CA GLN A 60 5.09 -27.23 -15.21
C GLN A 60 5.84 -26.15 -14.45
N SER A 61 5.61 -26.06 -13.13
CA SER A 61 6.38 -25.17 -12.24
C SER A 61 6.38 -25.60 -10.77
N ASP A 62 6.67 -26.87 -10.48
CA ASP A 62 6.62 -27.45 -9.13
C ASP A 62 7.40 -26.65 -8.09
N ALA A 63 8.61 -26.18 -8.45
CA ALA A 63 9.46 -25.42 -7.52
C ALA A 63 8.85 -24.07 -7.11
N ALA A 64 8.13 -23.39 -8.01
CA ALA A 64 7.50 -22.12 -7.69
C ALA A 64 6.21 -22.33 -6.90
N ILE A 65 5.43 -23.36 -7.25
CA ILE A 65 4.23 -23.75 -6.51
C ILE A 65 4.61 -24.06 -5.06
N GLN A 66 5.69 -24.80 -4.83
CA GLN A 66 6.15 -25.10 -3.47
C GLN A 66 6.48 -23.83 -2.68
N VAL A 67 7.19 -22.86 -3.29
CA VAL A 67 7.50 -21.57 -2.64
C VAL A 67 6.23 -20.82 -2.24
N MET A 68 5.23 -20.79 -3.11
CA MET A 68 3.95 -20.13 -2.82
C MET A 68 3.18 -20.84 -1.70
N ARG A 69 3.12 -22.18 -1.74
CA ARG A 69 2.47 -22.99 -0.69
C ARG A 69 3.15 -22.83 0.67
N ASP A 70 4.49 -22.83 0.70
CA ASP A 70 5.27 -22.65 1.92
C ASP A 70 5.06 -21.25 2.53
N ALA A 71 4.86 -20.23 1.68
CA ALA A 71 4.61 -18.87 2.11
C ALA A 71 3.14 -18.60 2.50
N GLY A 72 2.20 -19.49 2.14
CA GLY A 72 0.78 -19.31 2.43
C GLY A 72 0.08 -18.19 1.63
N VAL A 73 0.68 -17.75 0.52
CA VAL A 73 0.03 -16.79 -0.40
C VAL A 73 -1.05 -17.48 -1.20
N LYS A 74 -2.08 -16.73 -1.61
CA LYS A 74 -3.12 -17.27 -2.51
C LYS A 74 -2.53 -17.57 -3.88
N ILE A 75 -2.80 -18.75 -4.42
CA ILE A 75 -2.35 -19.18 -5.74
C ILE A 75 -3.55 -19.17 -6.68
N VAL A 76 -3.54 -18.24 -7.62
CA VAL A 76 -4.61 -18.04 -8.61
C VAL A 76 -4.01 -18.18 -10.02
N PRO A 77 -3.88 -19.40 -10.56
CA PRO A 77 -3.20 -19.61 -11.83
C PRO A 77 -3.81 -18.83 -12.99
N MET A 78 -2.94 -18.28 -13.82
CA MET A 78 -3.32 -17.57 -15.04
C MET A 78 -3.61 -18.56 -16.16
N VAL A 79 -4.72 -18.31 -16.85
CA VAL A 79 -5.21 -19.05 -18.01
C VAL A 79 -5.24 -18.11 -19.19
N THR A 80 -4.38 -18.37 -20.18
CA THR A 80 -4.32 -17.53 -21.38
C THR A 80 -5.02 -18.19 -22.56
N ASN A 81 -5.32 -17.42 -23.59
CA ASN A 81 -5.64 -17.94 -24.92
C ASN A 81 -4.39 -17.91 -25.82
N ASN A 82 -4.56 -18.33 -27.07
CA ASN A 82 -3.61 -17.98 -28.13
C ASN A 82 -3.95 -16.57 -28.63
N LEU A 83 -3.03 -15.61 -28.47
CA LEU A 83 -3.22 -14.22 -28.87
C LEU A 83 -3.21 -14.11 -30.41
N GLN A 84 -4.36 -14.39 -31.00
CA GLN A 84 -4.61 -14.33 -32.43
C GLN A 84 -6.07 -13.95 -32.65
N TRP A 85 -6.29 -12.80 -33.28
CA TRP A 85 -7.62 -12.32 -33.68
C TRP A 85 -8.38 -13.39 -34.47
N ASP A 86 -9.70 -13.44 -34.29
CA ASP A 86 -10.65 -14.40 -34.88
C ASP A 86 -10.48 -15.87 -34.43
N ALA A 87 -9.34 -16.25 -33.85
CA ALA A 87 -9.07 -17.64 -33.48
C ALA A 87 -9.84 -18.08 -32.23
N PHE A 88 -10.26 -17.13 -31.39
CA PHE A 88 -10.92 -17.41 -30.12
C PHE A 88 -12.45 -17.38 -30.21
N THR A 89 -13.04 -16.65 -31.18
CA THR A 89 -14.49 -16.48 -31.36
C THR A 89 -15.23 -17.82 -31.34
N GLY A 90 -14.83 -18.76 -32.19
CA GLY A 90 -15.45 -20.10 -32.29
C GLY A 90 -15.35 -20.97 -31.04
N ILE A 91 -14.49 -20.61 -30.08
CA ILE A 91 -14.28 -21.34 -28.83
C ILE A 91 -15.25 -20.86 -27.77
N ILE A 92 -15.50 -19.55 -27.71
CA ILE A 92 -16.34 -18.93 -26.68
C ILE A 92 -17.79 -18.72 -27.12
N GLU A 93 -18.06 -18.64 -28.43
CA GLU A 93 -19.42 -18.51 -28.95
C GLU A 93 -20.22 -19.81 -28.79
N ASP A 94 -19.56 -20.96 -28.97
CA ASP A 94 -20.16 -22.29 -28.88
C ASP A 94 -20.42 -22.66 -27.41
N GLU A 95 -21.68 -22.89 -27.07
CA GLU A 95 -22.12 -23.17 -25.69
C GLU A 95 -21.58 -24.51 -25.14
N GLU A 96 -21.47 -25.54 -25.98
CA GLU A 96 -20.97 -26.85 -25.55
C GLU A 96 -19.45 -26.78 -25.34
N MET A 97 -18.72 -26.16 -26.27
CA MET A 97 -17.28 -25.94 -26.12
C MET A 97 -16.95 -25.08 -24.90
N ARG A 98 -17.71 -24.01 -24.68
CA ARG A 98 -17.53 -23.12 -23.52
C ARG A 98 -17.76 -23.85 -22.21
N ALA A 99 -18.84 -24.63 -22.10
CA ALA A 99 -19.13 -25.44 -20.92
C ALA A 99 -18.04 -26.48 -20.65
N ASP A 100 -17.57 -27.17 -21.68
CA ASP A 100 -16.47 -28.15 -21.59
C ASP A 100 -15.17 -27.51 -21.08
N ILE A 101 -14.85 -26.29 -21.53
CA ILE A 101 -13.66 -25.56 -21.05
C ILE A 101 -13.84 -25.20 -19.57
N ILE A 102 -15.00 -24.69 -19.18
CA ILE A 102 -15.29 -24.32 -17.80
C ILE A 102 -15.18 -25.54 -16.88
N GLU A 103 -15.77 -26.68 -17.26
CA GLU A 103 -15.65 -27.93 -16.48
C GLU A 103 -14.19 -28.31 -16.25
N ARG A 104 -13.35 -28.25 -17.30
CA ARG A 104 -11.92 -28.55 -17.19
C ARG A 104 -11.18 -27.57 -16.28
N LEU A 105 -11.55 -26.29 -16.29
CA LEU A 105 -10.96 -25.28 -15.41
C LEU A 105 -11.36 -25.54 -13.95
N VAL A 106 -12.63 -25.89 -13.70
CA VAL A 106 -13.11 -26.27 -12.36
C VAL A 106 -12.35 -27.51 -11.86
N ASP A 107 -12.20 -28.54 -12.69
CA ASP A 107 -11.43 -29.75 -12.37
C ASP A 107 -9.97 -29.41 -12.00
N LEU A 108 -9.34 -28.48 -12.73
CA LEU A 108 -7.97 -28.03 -12.43
C LEU A 108 -7.89 -27.30 -11.08
N VAL A 109 -8.87 -26.45 -10.75
CA VAL A 109 -8.95 -25.75 -9.47
C VAL A 109 -9.12 -26.75 -8.32
N GLU A 110 -10.06 -27.70 -8.43
CA GLU A 110 -10.32 -28.69 -7.38
C GLU A 110 -9.16 -29.68 -7.22
N THR A 111 -8.62 -30.22 -8.31
CA THR A 111 -7.56 -31.24 -8.28
C THR A 111 -6.28 -30.73 -7.63
N ASN A 112 -5.95 -29.46 -7.86
CA ASN A 112 -4.71 -28.87 -7.38
C ASN A 112 -4.91 -27.98 -6.15
N ASP A 113 -6.14 -27.83 -5.66
CA ASP A 113 -6.49 -26.96 -4.53
C ASP A 113 -6.05 -25.49 -4.76
N TRP A 114 -6.31 -24.95 -5.96
CA TRP A 114 -6.06 -23.54 -6.23
C TRP A 114 -7.06 -22.67 -5.49
N ASP A 115 -6.63 -21.47 -5.07
CA ASP A 115 -7.50 -20.50 -4.41
C ASP A 115 -8.50 -19.85 -5.38
N GLY A 116 -8.25 -20.00 -6.68
CA GLY A 116 -9.13 -19.55 -7.74
C GLY A 116 -8.47 -19.65 -9.11
N ILE A 117 -9.01 -18.92 -10.08
CA ILE A 117 -8.45 -18.84 -11.43
C ILE A 117 -8.46 -17.42 -11.98
N HIS A 118 -7.45 -17.10 -12.79
CA HIS A 118 -7.25 -15.79 -13.39
C HIS A 118 -7.31 -15.90 -14.91
N ILE A 119 -8.34 -15.34 -15.52
CA ILE A 119 -8.58 -15.39 -16.97
C ILE A 119 -7.87 -14.23 -17.65
N ASP A 120 -6.96 -14.56 -18.55
CA ASP A 120 -6.16 -13.60 -19.32
C ASP A 120 -6.31 -13.90 -20.82
N PHE A 121 -7.52 -13.66 -21.32
CA PHE A 121 -7.86 -13.87 -22.73
C PHE A 121 -7.70 -12.58 -23.49
N GLU A 122 -6.70 -12.49 -24.36
CA GLU A 122 -6.34 -11.28 -25.10
C GLU A 122 -6.52 -11.43 -26.61
N GLY A 123 -6.54 -10.31 -27.34
CA GLY A 123 -6.78 -10.32 -28.80
C GLY A 123 -8.19 -10.78 -29.17
N ILE A 124 -9.18 -10.38 -28.37
CA ILE A 124 -10.59 -10.75 -28.51
C ILE A 124 -11.36 -9.68 -29.28
N ASN A 125 -12.13 -10.10 -30.30
CA ASN A 125 -12.91 -9.20 -31.13
C ASN A 125 -13.96 -8.44 -30.29
N ALA A 126 -14.21 -7.17 -30.62
CA ALA A 126 -15.21 -6.37 -29.92
C ALA A 126 -16.62 -6.98 -30.00
N ASP A 127 -16.94 -7.67 -31.10
CA ASP A 127 -18.21 -8.36 -31.29
C ASP A 127 -18.37 -9.59 -30.36
N ASP A 128 -17.27 -10.08 -29.75
CA ASP A 128 -17.29 -11.21 -28.82
C ASP A 128 -17.50 -10.78 -27.35
N ALA A 129 -17.80 -9.50 -27.10
CA ALA A 129 -17.93 -8.96 -25.74
C ALA A 129 -18.97 -9.70 -24.89
N GLU A 130 -20.12 -10.03 -25.48
CA GLU A 130 -21.17 -10.79 -24.79
C GLU A 130 -20.70 -12.22 -24.46
N HIS A 131 -19.90 -12.84 -25.34
CA HIS A 131 -19.38 -14.20 -25.13
C HIS A 131 -18.34 -14.26 -24.00
N ILE A 132 -17.43 -13.28 -23.91
CA ILE A 132 -16.48 -13.18 -22.79
C ILE A 132 -17.21 -12.93 -21.46
N THR A 133 -18.21 -12.07 -21.46
CA THR A 133 -19.02 -11.80 -20.26
C THR A 133 -19.78 -13.05 -19.82
N GLN A 134 -20.37 -13.77 -20.77
CA GLN A 134 -21.07 -15.02 -20.50
C GLN A 134 -20.12 -16.11 -19.97
N PHE A 135 -18.90 -16.21 -20.52
CA PHE A 135 -17.86 -17.11 -19.99
C PHE A 135 -17.56 -16.83 -18.51
N GLN A 136 -17.31 -15.58 -18.15
CA GLN A 136 -17.03 -15.22 -16.74
C GLN A 136 -18.21 -15.49 -15.82
N LYS A 137 -19.44 -15.21 -16.30
CA LYS A 137 -20.64 -15.53 -15.54
C LYS A 137 -20.73 -17.03 -15.23
N GLU A 138 -20.68 -17.88 -16.24
CA GLU A 138 -20.80 -19.34 -16.08
C GLU A 138 -19.66 -19.89 -15.19
N LEU A 139 -18.43 -19.41 -15.38
CA LEU A 139 -17.30 -19.79 -14.54
C LEU A 139 -17.49 -19.38 -13.07
N SER A 140 -18.01 -18.16 -12.82
CA SER A 140 -18.30 -17.68 -11.46
C SER A 140 -19.42 -18.47 -10.77
N GLU A 141 -20.45 -18.87 -11.52
CA GLU A 141 -21.56 -19.69 -11.01
C GLU A 141 -21.08 -21.08 -10.55
N GLU A 142 -20.01 -21.61 -11.14
CA GLU A 142 -19.37 -22.84 -10.68
C GLU A 142 -18.38 -22.62 -9.53
N LEU A 143 -17.49 -21.63 -9.61
CA LEU A 143 -16.38 -21.52 -8.65
C LEU A 143 -16.75 -20.82 -7.33
N TRP A 144 -17.67 -19.86 -7.32
CA TRP A 144 -18.04 -19.16 -6.09
C TRP A 144 -18.72 -20.04 -5.03
N PRO A 145 -19.65 -20.95 -5.35
CA PRO A 145 -20.19 -21.90 -4.37
C PRO A 145 -19.15 -22.83 -3.75
N ARG A 146 -17.96 -22.93 -4.36
CA ARG A 146 -16.82 -23.74 -3.92
C ARG A 146 -15.79 -22.92 -3.14
N ASP A 147 -16.09 -21.66 -2.81
CA ASP A 147 -15.18 -20.72 -2.13
C ASP A 147 -13.88 -20.50 -2.92
N ARG A 148 -13.98 -20.45 -4.25
CA ARG A 148 -12.86 -20.22 -5.18
C ARG A 148 -13.03 -18.91 -5.94
N MET A 149 -11.94 -18.17 -6.08
CA MET A 149 -11.95 -16.87 -6.75
C MET A 149 -12.07 -17.02 -8.28
N VAL A 150 -12.80 -16.10 -8.90
CA VAL A 150 -12.82 -15.88 -10.36
C VAL A 150 -12.37 -14.46 -10.63
N THR A 151 -11.28 -14.32 -11.38
CA THR A 151 -10.67 -13.03 -11.67
C THR A 151 -10.27 -12.92 -13.13
N GLN A 152 -10.05 -11.70 -13.62
CA GLN A 152 -9.76 -11.46 -15.02
C GLN A 152 -8.78 -10.32 -15.24
N ALA A 153 -7.86 -10.48 -16.18
CA ALA A 153 -7.10 -9.37 -16.76
C ALA A 153 -7.91 -8.76 -17.93
N VAL A 154 -8.00 -7.44 -17.95
CA VAL A 154 -8.70 -6.70 -19.03
C VAL A 154 -7.84 -5.58 -19.57
N ILE A 155 -8.01 -5.30 -20.85
CA ILE A 155 -7.31 -4.21 -21.54
C ILE A 155 -7.69 -2.87 -20.91
N ALA A 156 -6.70 -2.02 -20.66
CA ALA A 156 -6.91 -0.67 -20.15
C ALA A 156 -7.76 0.20 -21.10
N ARG A 157 -8.75 0.87 -20.52
CA ARG A 157 -9.66 1.78 -21.23
C ARG A 157 -9.76 3.11 -20.50
N VAL A 158 -10.04 4.19 -21.24
CA VAL A 158 -10.26 5.54 -20.69
C VAL A 158 -11.66 6.09 -20.97
N SER A 159 -12.49 5.30 -21.68
CA SER A 159 -13.88 5.65 -22.02
C SER A 159 -14.64 4.43 -22.55
N ASP A 160 -15.96 4.55 -22.70
CA ASP A 160 -16.80 3.52 -23.32
C ASP A 160 -16.60 3.42 -24.84
N PHE A 161 -15.89 4.37 -25.48
CA PHE A 161 -15.58 4.27 -26.91
C PHE A 161 -14.78 2.99 -27.17
N PRO A 162 -15.26 2.09 -28.04
CA PRO A 162 -14.58 0.82 -28.29
C PRO A 162 -13.25 1.09 -28.98
N SER A 163 -12.18 0.58 -28.41
CA SER A 163 -10.89 0.45 -29.09
C SER A 163 -10.76 -0.96 -29.66
N VAL A 164 -9.86 -1.15 -30.62
CA VAL A 164 -9.61 -2.47 -31.23
C VAL A 164 -9.30 -3.52 -30.15
N TRP A 165 -8.46 -3.17 -29.17
CA TRP A 165 -8.06 -4.07 -28.10
C TRP A 165 -9.05 -4.11 -26.93
N GLY A 166 -9.69 -2.99 -26.59
CA GLY A 166 -10.53 -2.88 -25.39
C GLY A 166 -12.01 -3.14 -25.61
N GLY A 167 -12.46 -3.26 -26.87
CA GLY A 167 -13.89 -3.34 -27.22
C GLY A 167 -14.61 -4.57 -26.64
N ALA A 168 -13.90 -5.66 -26.40
CA ALA A 168 -14.47 -6.92 -25.88
C ALA A 168 -14.77 -6.90 -24.37
N TYR A 169 -14.29 -5.90 -23.61
CA TYR A 169 -14.36 -5.91 -22.15
C TYR A 169 -15.35 -4.88 -21.63
N ASP A 170 -16.60 -5.29 -21.39
CA ASP A 170 -17.57 -4.46 -20.67
C ASP A 170 -17.25 -4.46 -19.18
N TYR A 171 -16.60 -3.39 -18.71
CA TYR A 171 -16.16 -3.27 -17.32
C TYR A 171 -17.32 -3.40 -16.32
N ALA A 172 -18.50 -2.84 -16.62
CA ALA A 172 -19.63 -2.83 -15.69
C ALA A 172 -20.31 -4.19 -15.60
N GLU A 173 -20.42 -4.90 -16.73
CA GLU A 173 -20.96 -6.27 -16.73
C GLU A 173 -19.97 -7.27 -16.14
N LEU A 174 -18.68 -7.20 -16.50
CA LEU A 174 -17.65 -8.09 -15.96
C LEU A 174 -17.47 -7.95 -14.44
N ALA A 175 -17.66 -6.75 -13.88
CA ALA A 175 -17.57 -6.51 -12.43
C ALA A 175 -18.57 -7.35 -11.61
N LYS A 176 -19.64 -7.83 -12.23
CA LYS A 176 -20.66 -8.67 -11.59
C LYS A 176 -20.23 -10.12 -11.43
N TYR A 177 -19.21 -10.58 -12.16
CA TYR A 177 -18.80 -11.99 -12.28
C TYR A 177 -17.32 -12.23 -11.95
N ASN A 178 -16.65 -11.20 -11.42
CA ASN A 178 -15.26 -11.28 -10.98
C ASN A 178 -15.15 -10.83 -9.53
N ASP A 179 -14.33 -11.52 -8.74
CA ASP A 179 -13.85 -11.06 -7.44
C ASP A 179 -12.94 -9.84 -7.61
N HIS A 180 -11.99 -9.94 -8.55
CA HIS A 180 -11.10 -8.85 -8.94
C HIS A 180 -10.91 -8.78 -10.45
N ILE A 181 -10.76 -7.56 -10.94
CA ILE A 181 -10.41 -7.25 -12.32
C ILE A 181 -9.07 -6.54 -12.32
N VAL A 182 -8.07 -7.14 -12.94
CA VAL A 182 -6.75 -6.54 -13.17
C VAL A 182 -6.82 -5.70 -14.45
N ILE A 183 -6.70 -4.39 -14.32
CA ILE A 183 -6.63 -3.49 -15.46
C ILE A 183 -5.19 -3.45 -15.94
N MET A 184 -4.89 -3.93 -17.16
CA MET A 184 -3.55 -3.89 -17.74
C MET A 184 -3.16 -2.46 -18.14
N ALA A 185 -2.91 -1.60 -17.15
CA ALA A 185 -2.56 -0.19 -17.30
C ALA A 185 -1.07 -0.01 -17.67
N TYR A 186 -0.62 -0.74 -18.67
CA TYR A 186 0.69 -0.70 -19.30
C TYR A 186 0.57 -0.98 -20.80
N ASP A 187 1.70 -1.00 -21.51
CA ASP A 187 1.75 -1.06 -22.98
C ASP A 187 0.93 0.06 -23.67
N HIS A 188 0.86 1.25 -23.05
CA HIS A 188 0.43 2.46 -23.74
C HIS A 188 1.34 2.73 -24.96
N THR A 189 2.62 2.39 -24.83
CA THR A 189 3.59 2.47 -25.92
C THR A 189 4.40 1.17 -25.98
N PRO A 190 3.94 0.16 -26.75
CA PRO A 190 4.62 -1.11 -26.88
C PRO A 190 5.72 -1.08 -27.96
N VAL A 191 6.50 -2.16 -28.06
CA VAL A 191 7.34 -2.39 -29.24
C VAL A 191 6.47 -2.39 -30.51
N GLY A 192 6.98 -1.77 -31.57
CA GLY A 192 6.22 -1.56 -32.81
C GLY A 192 5.47 -0.23 -32.87
N ALA A 193 5.40 0.53 -31.78
CA ALA A 193 4.91 1.92 -31.81
C ALA A 193 5.79 2.80 -32.73
N ALA A 194 5.16 3.76 -33.40
CA ALA A 194 5.85 4.64 -34.36
C ALA A 194 6.92 5.53 -33.71
N ARG A 195 6.80 5.81 -32.41
CA ARG A 195 7.74 6.59 -31.60
C ARG A 195 7.91 5.94 -30.23
N PRO A 196 9.12 5.98 -29.65
CA PRO A 196 9.32 5.58 -28.27
C PRO A 196 8.59 6.54 -27.33
N TYR A 197 8.08 6.00 -26.22
CA TYR A 197 7.53 6.77 -25.11
C TYR A 197 7.36 5.84 -23.90
N ALA A 198 6.94 6.39 -22.76
CA ALA A 198 6.68 5.63 -21.54
C ALA A 198 5.72 4.45 -21.78
N VAL A 199 6.03 3.30 -21.17
CA VAL A 199 5.19 2.08 -21.21
C VAL A 199 3.85 2.32 -20.51
N ALA A 200 3.86 3.05 -19.39
CA ALA A 200 2.69 3.39 -18.61
C ALA A 200 2.77 4.84 -18.10
N PRO A 201 2.60 5.88 -18.96
CA PRO A 201 2.70 7.26 -18.49
C PRO A 201 1.63 7.56 -17.43
N GLU A 202 2.03 8.16 -16.32
CA GLU A 202 1.17 8.37 -15.14
C GLU A 202 -0.16 9.04 -15.48
N TYR A 203 -0.15 10.09 -16.31
CA TYR A 203 -1.39 10.79 -16.67
C TYR A 203 -2.39 9.88 -17.39
N TRP A 204 -1.92 8.89 -18.14
CA TRP A 204 -2.78 7.92 -18.81
C TRP A 204 -3.27 6.86 -17.82
N VAL A 205 -2.38 6.33 -16.98
CA VAL A 205 -2.73 5.41 -15.88
C VAL A 205 -3.82 6.02 -14.99
N ARG A 206 -3.72 7.31 -14.66
CA ARG A 206 -4.73 8.10 -13.95
C ARG A 206 -6.07 8.17 -14.67
N ASN A 207 -6.07 8.37 -15.99
CA ASN A 207 -7.30 8.36 -16.77
C ASN A 207 -7.94 6.96 -16.84
N VAL A 208 -7.11 5.91 -16.86
CA VAL A 208 -7.56 4.51 -16.80
C VAL A 208 -8.20 4.21 -15.44
N ALA A 209 -7.53 4.55 -14.34
CA ALA A 209 -8.06 4.39 -12.98
C ALA A 209 -9.39 5.14 -12.81
N ARG A 210 -9.46 6.41 -13.23
CA ARG A 210 -10.69 7.20 -13.20
C ARG A 210 -11.84 6.53 -13.96
N TYR A 211 -11.57 5.99 -15.15
CA TYR A 211 -12.60 5.32 -15.93
C TYR A 211 -13.03 4.01 -15.28
N ALA A 212 -12.08 3.19 -14.81
CA ALA A 212 -12.36 1.94 -14.10
C ALA A 212 -13.23 2.18 -12.86
N SER A 213 -12.90 3.16 -12.02
CA SER A 213 -13.70 3.57 -10.86
C SER A 213 -15.11 4.05 -11.19
N SER A 214 -15.37 4.48 -12.43
CA SER A 214 -16.70 4.90 -12.87
C SER A 214 -17.58 3.75 -13.37
N ARG A 215 -17.03 2.53 -13.44
CA ARG A 215 -17.67 1.33 -14.02
C ARG A 215 -17.60 0.11 -13.12
N ILE A 216 -16.58 -0.02 -12.29
CA ILE A 216 -16.29 -1.17 -11.43
C ILE A 216 -16.24 -0.66 -9.97
N PRO A 217 -16.81 -1.39 -8.99
CA PRO A 217 -16.57 -1.09 -7.58
C PRO A 217 -15.07 -1.07 -7.29
N ASN A 218 -14.57 0.00 -6.66
CA ASN A 218 -13.13 0.26 -6.54
C ASN A 218 -12.38 -0.90 -5.86
N GLU A 219 -12.99 -1.54 -4.87
CA GLU A 219 -12.45 -2.69 -4.14
C GLU A 219 -12.18 -3.91 -5.02
N LYS A 220 -12.80 -3.99 -6.20
CA LYS A 220 -12.56 -5.06 -7.19
C LYS A 220 -11.49 -4.70 -8.22
N VAL A 221 -11.08 -3.43 -8.31
CA VAL A 221 -10.12 -2.97 -9.32
C VAL A 221 -8.70 -3.15 -8.82
N LEU A 222 -7.90 -3.91 -9.55
CA LEU A 222 -6.45 -3.99 -9.34
C LEU A 222 -5.74 -3.24 -10.46
N LEU A 223 -4.90 -2.26 -10.09
CA LEU A 223 -4.12 -1.50 -11.06
C LEU A 223 -2.92 -2.31 -11.54
N GLY A 224 -2.92 -2.69 -12.81
CA GLY A 224 -1.77 -3.32 -13.45
C GLY A 224 -0.60 -2.35 -13.57
N VAL A 225 0.58 -2.74 -13.06
CA VAL A 225 1.82 -1.93 -13.15
C VAL A 225 2.93 -2.72 -13.85
N PRO A 226 3.70 -2.09 -14.76
CA PRO A 226 4.80 -2.77 -15.44
C PRO A 226 6.08 -2.71 -14.60
N PHE A 227 6.76 -3.84 -14.43
CA PHE A 227 8.12 -3.93 -13.89
C PHE A 227 9.19 -3.88 -14.98
N TYR A 228 8.81 -3.47 -16.19
CA TYR A 228 9.68 -3.50 -17.37
C TYR A 228 9.55 -2.21 -18.16
N GLY A 229 10.53 -2.02 -19.04
CA GLY A 229 10.57 -1.00 -20.07
C GLY A 229 10.81 -1.59 -21.46
N TYR A 230 11.04 -0.71 -22.43
CA TYR A 230 11.52 -1.12 -23.75
C TYR A 230 12.69 -0.25 -24.21
N ASP A 231 13.57 -0.87 -25.00
CA ASP A 231 14.69 -0.25 -25.69
C ASP A 231 14.44 -0.32 -27.20
N TRP A 232 14.10 0.82 -27.80
CA TRP A 232 13.78 0.96 -29.22
C TRP A 232 14.99 1.30 -30.05
N LEU A 233 14.99 0.80 -31.28
CA LEU A 233 15.91 1.24 -32.31
C LEU A 233 15.28 2.38 -33.12
N LEU A 234 15.98 3.49 -33.23
CA LEU A 234 15.51 4.65 -33.98
C LEU A 234 15.87 4.53 -35.46
N LYS A 235 15.11 5.23 -36.31
CA LYS A 235 15.44 5.39 -37.72
C LYS A 235 16.61 6.35 -37.88
N ASP A 236 17.46 6.03 -38.84
CA ASP A 236 18.56 6.89 -39.31
C ASP A 236 18.01 7.98 -40.27
N ASP A 237 17.12 8.83 -39.77
CA ASP A 237 16.46 9.90 -40.56
C ASP A 237 16.14 11.18 -39.76
N ASP A 238 16.73 11.36 -38.57
CA ASP A 238 16.52 12.48 -37.63
C ASP A 238 15.05 12.67 -37.18
N SER A 239 14.13 11.77 -37.54
CA SER A 239 12.72 11.95 -37.23
C SER A 239 12.38 11.64 -35.78
N GLY A 240 13.25 10.93 -35.06
CA GLY A 240 12.98 10.34 -33.74
C GLY A 240 11.90 9.25 -33.79
N ALA A 241 11.62 8.68 -34.96
CA ALA A 241 10.71 7.55 -35.11
C ALA A 241 11.45 6.22 -34.92
N THR A 242 10.73 5.18 -34.51
CA THR A 242 11.30 3.83 -34.42
C THR A 242 11.30 3.18 -35.79
N ASP A 243 12.21 2.25 -36.03
CA ASP A 243 12.16 1.38 -37.22
C ASP A 243 11.22 0.15 -37.02
N GLY A 244 10.47 0.14 -35.91
CA GLY A 244 9.60 -0.93 -35.47
C GLY A 244 10.27 -2.00 -34.61
N ARG A 245 11.61 -2.02 -34.50
CA ARG A 245 12.34 -2.96 -33.65
C ARG A 245 12.54 -2.39 -32.25
N GLY A 246 12.44 -3.27 -31.26
CA GLY A 246 12.72 -2.97 -29.86
C GLY A 246 12.87 -4.25 -29.06
N ARG A 247 13.33 -4.13 -27.82
CA ARG A 247 13.43 -5.25 -26.87
C ARG A 247 12.91 -4.85 -25.50
N ALA A 248 12.30 -5.80 -24.80
CA ALA A 248 11.94 -5.63 -23.40
C ALA A 248 13.21 -5.43 -22.55
N MET A 249 13.09 -4.57 -21.56
CA MET A 249 14.16 -4.23 -20.61
C MET A 249 13.65 -4.45 -19.20
N LYS A 250 14.35 -5.28 -18.42
CA LYS A 250 14.20 -5.29 -16.96
C LYS A 250 15.12 -4.23 -16.34
N HIS A 251 14.86 -3.85 -15.10
CA HIS A 251 15.67 -2.89 -14.36
C HIS A 251 17.17 -3.23 -14.39
N SER A 252 17.53 -4.50 -14.19
CA SER A 252 18.94 -4.93 -14.27
C SER A 252 19.60 -4.73 -15.65
N ASP A 253 18.83 -4.78 -16.74
CA ASP A 253 19.36 -4.49 -18.08
C ASP A 253 19.63 -2.99 -18.22
N THR A 254 18.73 -2.14 -17.70
CA THR A 254 18.95 -0.68 -17.66
C THR A 254 20.18 -0.33 -16.84
N MET A 255 20.34 -0.93 -15.65
CA MET A 255 21.52 -0.71 -14.80
C MET A 255 22.83 -1.13 -15.48
N ALA A 256 22.80 -2.15 -16.35
CA ALA A 256 23.95 -2.55 -17.14
C ALA A 256 24.32 -1.50 -18.21
N LEU A 257 23.36 -0.71 -18.71
CA LEU A 257 23.64 0.41 -19.62
C LEU A 257 24.42 1.53 -18.93
N ASN A 258 24.27 1.74 -17.60
CA ASN A 258 25.00 2.75 -16.83
C ASN A 258 26.54 2.59 -16.87
N THR A 259 27.03 1.45 -17.38
CA THR A 259 28.47 1.20 -17.54
C THR A 259 29.04 1.72 -18.86
N GLN A 260 28.21 2.30 -19.73
CA GLN A 260 28.62 2.84 -21.03
C GLN A 260 28.83 4.36 -20.92
N ASP A 261 29.90 4.88 -21.55
CA ASP A 261 30.26 6.31 -21.45
C ASP A 261 29.36 7.24 -22.30
N ASN A 262 28.45 6.70 -23.12
CA ASN A 262 27.68 7.42 -24.14
C ASN A 262 26.15 7.38 -23.94
N ILE A 263 25.71 7.17 -22.70
CA ILE A 263 24.28 7.19 -22.35
C ILE A 263 23.90 8.51 -21.69
N GLU A 264 22.78 9.09 -22.13
CA GLU A 264 22.18 10.28 -21.54
C GLU A 264 20.88 9.90 -20.83
N TYR A 265 20.79 10.20 -19.53
CA TYR A 265 19.61 9.93 -18.71
C TYR A 265 18.73 11.15 -18.57
N HIS A 266 17.42 10.91 -18.58
CA HIS A 266 16.40 11.93 -18.54
C HIS A 266 15.21 11.49 -17.69
N TRP A 267 14.43 12.46 -17.25
CA TRP A 267 13.16 12.27 -16.58
C TRP A 267 12.08 13.03 -17.34
N ASP A 268 10.99 12.36 -17.70
CA ASP A 268 9.80 13.03 -18.23
C ASP A 268 8.83 13.32 -17.08
N ASP A 269 8.71 14.61 -16.72
CA ASP A 269 7.89 15.04 -15.59
C ASP A 269 6.38 14.84 -15.81
N ARG A 270 5.93 14.78 -17.06
CA ARG A 270 4.52 14.58 -17.39
C ARG A 270 4.16 13.10 -17.33
N ALA A 271 5.01 12.23 -17.87
CA ALA A 271 4.83 10.78 -17.81
C ALA A 271 5.20 10.21 -16.44
N LYS A 272 5.97 10.95 -15.64
CA LYS A 272 6.59 10.47 -14.39
C LYS A 272 7.37 9.17 -14.62
N THR A 273 8.21 9.17 -15.65
CA THR A 273 8.93 7.98 -16.11
C THR A 273 10.35 8.37 -16.54
N PRO A 274 11.37 7.62 -16.12
CA PRO A 274 12.73 7.84 -16.58
C PRO A 274 12.92 7.29 -18.00
N TRP A 275 13.85 7.89 -18.72
CA TRP A 275 14.27 7.38 -20.02
C TRP A 275 15.73 7.71 -20.29
N ALA A 276 16.32 7.02 -21.25
CA ALA A 276 17.70 7.24 -21.66
C ALA A 276 17.87 7.13 -23.17
N SER A 277 18.82 7.87 -23.72
CA SER A 277 19.25 7.72 -25.11
C SER A 277 20.72 7.32 -25.18
N TYR A 278 21.07 6.51 -26.17
CA TYR A 278 22.45 6.09 -26.39
C TYR A 278 22.67 5.66 -27.84
N THR A 279 23.94 5.53 -28.23
CA THR A 279 24.34 4.91 -29.50
C THR A 279 24.85 3.51 -29.24
N ASP A 280 24.33 2.50 -29.94
CA ASP A 280 24.81 1.13 -29.77
C ASP A 280 26.19 0.90 -30.42
N SER A 281 26.77 -0.29 -30.24
CA SER A 281 28.08 -0.66 -30.78
C SER A 281 28.17 -0.64 -32.32
N GLU A 282 27.03 -0.60 -33.02
CA GLU A 282 26.94 -0.49 -34.48
C GLU A 282 26.76 0.96 -34.95
N GLY A 283 26.76 1.94 -34.03
CA GLY A 283 26.59 3.35 -34.35
C GLY A 283 25.14 3.78 -34.53
N ARG A 284 24.16 2.99 -34.06
CA ARG A 284 22.73 3.29 -34.22
C ARG A 284 22.15 3.93 -32.96
N GLU A 285 21.27 4.91 -33.15
CA GLU A 285 20.59 5.58 -32.05
C GLU A 285 19.49 4.72 -31.43
N ARG A 286 19.42 4.73 -30.10
CA ARG A 286 18.47 3.96 -29.32
C ARG A 286 17.91 4.80 -28.18
N GLU A 287 16.65 4.52 -27.84
CA GLU A 287 15.94 5.18 -26.75
C GLU A 287 15.29 4.13 -25.87
N VAL A 288 15.50 4.25 -24.56
CA VAL A 288 15.04 3.31 -23.54
C VAL A 288 14.10 4.04 -22.59
N TRP A 289 12.85 3.59 -22.49
CA TRP A 289 11.95 4.00 -21.42
C TRP A 289 11.82 2.83 -20.46
N TYR A 290 12.02 3.08 -19.17
CA TYR A 290 12.04 2.04 -18.15
C TYR A 290 11.34 2.50 -16.88
N GLU A 291 11.18 1.56 -15.95
CA GLU A 291 10.55 1.80 -14.66
C GLU A 291 11.60 1.69 -13.55
N ASP A 292 11.51 2.58 -12.57
CA ASP A 292 12.25 2.55 -11.32
C ASP A 292 11.30 2.75 -10.13
N VAL A 293 11.84 2.73 -8.91
CA VAL A 293 11.04 2.94 -7.70
C VAL A 293 10.27 4.27 -7.71
N GLU A 294 10.82 5.33 -8.30
CA GLU A 294 10.17 6.65 -8.32
C GLU A 294 8.99 6.68 -9.30
N SER A 295 9.17 6.17 -10.52
CA SER A 295 8.10 6.09 -11.53
C SER A 295 6.98 5.14 -11.11
N LEU A 296 7.31 4.03 -10.43
CA LEU A 296 6.32 3.10 -9.89
C LEU A 296 5.55 3.71 -8.72
N ARG A 297 6.22 4.44 -7.81
CA ARG A 297 5.55 5.14 -6.71
C ARG A 297 4.43 6.05 -7.23
N TYR A 298 4.69 6.87 -8.26
CA TYR A 298 3.66 7.73 -8.84
C TYR A 298 2.44 6.96 -9.38
N LYS A 299 2.61 5.73 -9.87
CA LYS A 299 1.49 4.88 -10.34
C LYS A 299 0.74 4.25 -9.17
N LEU A 300 1.45 3.81 -8.14
CA LEU A 300 0.83 3.33 -6.91
C LEU A 300 0.05 4.45 -6.21
N ASP A 301 0.50 5.69 -6.30
CA ASP A 301 -0.23 6.86 -5.79
C ASP A 301 -1.58 7.05 -6.47
N VAL A 302 -1.67 6.81 -7.79
CA VAL A 302 -2.94 6.81 -8.51
C VAL A 302 -3.89 5.76 -7.93
N MET A 303 -3.41 4.54 -7.66
CA MET A 303 -4.22 3.50 -7.04
C MET A 303 -4.71 3.93 -5.64
N VAL A 304 -3.87 4.60 -4.85
CA VAL A 304 -4.27 5.15 -3.55
C VAL A 304 -5.33 6.23 -3.70
N GLU A 305 -5.12 7.19 -4.60
CA GLU A 305 -6.00 8.34 -4.83
C GLU A 305 -7.41 7.94 -5.27
N TYR A 306 -7.52 6.92 -6.13
CA TYR A 306 -8.81 6.39 -6.57
C TYR A 306 -9.40 5.31 -5.65
N ASP A 307 -8.74 5.05 -4.52
CA ASP A 307 -9.15 4.03 -3.54
C ASP A 307 -9.35 2.62 -4.13
N LEU A 308 -8.50 2.25 -5.09
CA LEU A 308 -8.60 0.96 -5.76
C LEU A 308 -8.19 -0.19 -4.83
N GLY A 309 -8.77 -1.37 -5.08
CA GLY A 309 -8.60 -2.58 -4.29
C GLY A 309 -7.19 -3.17 -4.24
N GLY A 310 -6.26 -2.69 -5.08
CA GLY A 310 -4.86 -3.11 -5.03
C GLY A 310 -4.11 -2.91 -6.34
N MET A 311 -2.97 -3.59 -6.47
CA MET A 311 -2.13 -3.59 -7.66
C MET A 311 -1.85 -5.00 -8.16
N ALA A 312 -1.51 -5.11 -9.44
CA ALA A 312 -0.97 -6.34 -10.02
C ALA A 312 0.28 -6.05 -10.86
N ALA A 313 1.42 -6.61 -10.45
CA ALA A 313 2.69 -6.32 -11.08
C ALA A 313 3.04 -7.33 -12.18
N TRP A 314 3.16 -6.83 -13.42
CA TRP A 314 3.71 -7.59 -14.54
C TRP A 314 5.17 -7.18 -14.80
N ARG A 315 6.16 -8.01 -14.48
CA ARG A 315 6.04 -9.27 -13.74
C ARG A 315 7.25 -9.50 -12.84
N LEU A 316 7.14 -10.44 -11.91
CA LEU A 316 8.21 -10.80 -10.99
C LEU A 316 9.50 -11.13 -11.76
N GLY A 317 10.62 -10.57 -11.29
CA GLY A 317 11.96 -10.75 -11.84
C GLY A 317 12.43 -9.67 -12.80
N GLN A 318 11.64 -8.61 -13.01
CA GLN A 318 11.97 -7.50 -13.90
C GLN A 318 12.21 -6.18 -13.17
N GLU A 319 11.75 -6.08 -11.93
CA GLU A 319 11.65 -4.87 -11.14
C GLU A 319 12.97 -4.27 -10.67
N ASP A 320 12.91 -2.99 -10.31
CA ASP A 320 13.81 -2.37 -9.35
C ASP A 320 13.57 -2.99 -7.95
N PRO A 321 14.58 -3.60 -7.29
CA PRO A 321 14.40 -4.16 -5.96
C PRO A 321 13.84 -3.18 -4.92
N ALA A 322 14.09 -1.87 -5.07
CA ALA A 322 13.60 -0.85 -4.15
C ALA A 322 12.08 -0.68 -4.19
N VAL A 323 11.39 -1.17 -5.24
CA VAL A 323 9.92 -1.10 -5.31
C VAL A 323 9.26 -1.91 -4.20
N TRP A 324 9.89 -2.97 -3.71
CA TRP A 324 9.29 -3.86 -2.71
C TRP A 324 9.05 -3.17 -1.37
N GLU A 325 9.88 -2.18 -1.03
CA GLU A 325 9.65 -1.33 0.14
C GLU A 325 8.34 -0.54 -0.04
N GLN A 326 8.13 0.09 -1.20
CA GLN A 326 6.90 0.80 -1.52
C GLN A 326 5.68 -0.12 -1.51
N ILE A 327 5.81 -1.34 -2.05
CA ILE A 327 4.73 -2.33 -2.09
C ILE A 327 4.37 -2.82 -0.68
N SER A 328 5.36 -3.02 0.17
CA SER A 328 5.14 -3.43 1.57
C SER A 328 4.36 -2.38 2.36
N MET A 329 4.50 -1.10 2.01
CA MET A 329 3.80 0.03 2.63
C MET A 329 2.36 0.25 2.09
N MET A 330 1.88 -0.57 1.14
CA MET A 330 0.55 -0.38 0.54
C MET A 330 -0.61 -0.90 1.42
N SER A 331 -0.34 -1.84 2.31
CA SER A 331 -1.31 -2.39 3.27
C SER A 331 -0.76 -2.26 4.66
N THR A 332 -1.01 -1.10 5.27
CA THR A 332 -0.55 -0.79 6.63
C THR A 332 -1.75 -0.68 7.56
N PRO A 333 -1.53 -0.74 8.87
CA PRO A 333 -2.56 -0.40 9.84
C PRO A 333 -3.20 0.97 9.63
N ALA A 334 -2.54 1.90 8.91
CA ALA A 334 -3.04 3.23 8.57
C ALA A 334 -3.94 3.28 7.33
N SER A 335 -4.20 2.14 6.68
CA SER A 335 -5.19 2.07 5.61
C SER A 335 -6.60 2.32 6.17
N ARG A 336 -7.29 3.33 5.63
CA ARG A 336 -8.67 3.68 5.98
C ARG A 336 -9.57 2.46 5.87
N VAL A 337 -10.46 2.24 6.82
CA VAL A 337 -11.44 1.14 6.78
C VAL A 337 -12.78 1.58 6.19
N ALA A 338 -13.54 0.61 5.68
CA ALA A 338 -14.88 0.88 5.18
C ALA A 338 -15.76 1.46 6.30
N PRO A 339 -16.69 2.39 5.99
CA PRO A 339 -17.59 2.95 6.98
C PRO A 339 -18.39 1.86 7.70
N VAL A 340 -18.36 1.89 9.04
CA VAL A 340 -19.15 1.01 9.91
C VAL A 340 -20.00 1.84 10.87
N GLU A 341 -21.14 1.30 11.28
CA GLU A 341 -22.03 1.98 12.23
C GLU A 341 -21.39 2.03 13.62
N SER A 342 -21.30 3.24 14.19
CA SER A 342 -20.81 3.43 15.56
C SER A 342 -21.79 2.90 16.61
N THR A 343 -21.23 2.29 17.65
CA THR A 343 -21.91 1.70 18.83
C THR A 343 -21.19 2.12 20.11
N ASP A 344 -21.70 1.71 21.27
CA ASP A 344 -21.05 1.97 22.57
C ASP A 344 -19.66 1.31 22.70
N THR A 345 -19.36 0.31 21.87
CA THR A 345 -18.09 -0.45 21.91
C THR A 345 -17.21 -0.25 20.68
N LEU A 346 -17.66 0.55 19.72
CA LEU A 346 -16.97 0.78 18.45
C LEU A 346 -17.34 2.16 17.94
N TRP A 347 -16.37 3.00 17.61
CA TRP A 347 -16.64 4.30 17.01
C TRP A 347 -15.85 4.44 15.72
N TYR A 348 -16.54 4.64 14.60
CA TYR A 348 -15.94 5.01 13.31
C TYR A 348 -15.79 6.53 13.16
N PHE A 349 -14.57 6.99 12.86
CA PHE A 349 -14.23 8.39 12.64
C PHE A 349 -14.21 8.67 11.14
N THR A 350 -15.19 9.44 10.65
CA THR A 350 -15.30 9.80 9.23
C THR A 350 -14.12 10.61 8.70
N GLU A 351 -13.49 11.39 9.58
CA GLU A 351 -12.39 12.31 9.31
C GLU A 351 -11.14 11.55 8.83
N THR A 352 -10.82 10.46 9.52
CA THR A 352 -9.63 9.66 9.25
C THR A 352 -9.94 8.33 8.59
N GLY A 353 -11.19 7.87 8.65
CA GLY A 353 -11.60 6.56 8.15
C GLY A 353 -11.16 5.41 9.05
N HIS A 354 -11.00 5.63 10.36
CA HIS A 354 -10.53 4.62 11.31
C HIS A 354 -11.53 4.35 12.42
N THR A 355 -11.42 3.19 13.08
CA THR A 355 -12.25 2.82 14.22
C THR A 355 -11.49 2.82 15.54
N LEU A 356 -12.18 3.16 16.63
CA LEU A 356 -11.74 2.83 17.99
C LEU A 356 -12.67 1.80 18.58
N ARG A 357 -12.13 0.82 19.29
CA ARG A 357 -12.91 -0.27 19.86
C ARG A 357 -12.65 -0.40 21.36
N THR A 358 -13.68 -0.88 22.05
CA THR A 358 -13.63 -1.41 23.42
C THR A 358 -12.67 -0.68 24.38
N VAL A 359 -11.49 -1.25 24.64
CA VAL A 359 -10.52 -0.77 25.63
C VAL A 359 -9.93 0.59 25.23
N PHE A 360 -9.46 0.74 23.99
CA PHE A 360 -8.91 2.00 23.51
C PHE A 360 -9.98 3.08 23.36
N LEU A 361 -11.20 2.72 22.94
CA LEU A 361 -12.32 3.66 22.91
C LEU A 361 -12.63 4.21 24.32
N ASN A 362 -12.73 3.33 25.31
CA ASN A 362 -13.00 3.73 26.69
C ASN A 362 -11.88 4.63 27.25
N TYR A 363 -10.63 4.25 27.01
CA TYR A 363 -9.49 5.03 27.46
C TYR A 363 -9.46 6.42 26.80
N TRP A 364 -9.70 6.50 25.49
CA TRP A 364 -9.78 7.77 24.75
C TRP A 364 -10.86 8.69 25.32
N LEU A 365 -12.06 8.15 25.58
CA LEU A 365 -13.20 8.91 26.13
C LEU A 365 -12.95 9.44 27.54
N GLN A 366 -12.23 8.67 28.37
CA GLN A 366 -11.97 9.02 29.78
C GLN A 366 -10.74 9.92 29.95
N SER A 367 -9.78 9.85 29.03
CA SER A 367 -8.44 10.42 29.25
C SER A 367 -8.15 11.67 28.41
N GLY A 368 -9.19 12.39 27.96
CA GLY A 368 -9.07 13.69 27.31
C GLY A 368 -9.44 13.72 25.82
N GLY A 369 -9.67 12.57 25.19
CA GLY A 369 -10.22 12.47 23.84
C GLY A 369 -9.49 13.27 22.77
N LEU A 370 -10.26 13.96 21.93
CA LEU A 370 -9.76 14.65 20.74
C LEU A 370 -8.69 15.73 21.04
N PRO A 371 -8.86 16.62 22.05
CA PRO A 371 -7.83 17.61 22.39
C PRO A 371 -6.46 17.02 22.75
N VAL A 372 -6.43 15.85 23.38
CA VAL A 372 -5.19 15.25 23.93
C VAL A 372 -4.57 14.26 22.95
N PHE A 373 -5.37 13.35 22.39
CA PHE A 373 -4.87 12.27 21.54
C PHE A 373 -5.03 12.56 20.05
N GLY A 374 -6.06 13.33 19.68
CA GLY A 374 -6.48 13.47 18.30
C GLY A 374 -7.31 12.31 17.78
N PHE A 375 -7.50 12.30 16.47
CA PHE A 375 -8.17 11.20 15.77
C PHE A 375 -7.27 9.95 15.67
N PRO A 376 -7.85 8.73 15.64
CA PRO A 376 -7.10 7.53 15.28
C PRO A 376 -6.59 7.62 13.84
N GLN A 377 -5.36 7.14 13.64
CA GLN A 377 -4.64 7.15 12.36
C GLN A 377 -4.31 5.74 11.87
N THR A 378 -4.59 4.73 12.68
CA THR A 378 -4.51 3.32 12.32
C THR A 378 -5.70 2.57 12.91
N GLU A 379 -5.94 1.33 12.49
CA GLU A 379 -6.62 0.36 13.36
C GLU A 379 -5.66 -0.20 14.41
N GLU A 380 -6.19 -1.04 15.31
CA GLU A 380 -5.40 -1.81 16.27
C GLU A 380 -4.55 -2.87 15.55
N PHE A 381 -3.27 -3.01 15.91
CA PHE A 381 -2.36 -4.03 15.36
C PHE A 381 -1.29 -4.42 16.37
N ALA A 382 -0.54 -5.48 16.11
CA ALA A 382 0.55 -5.91 16.98
C ALA A 382 1.86 -5.18 16.63
N GLU A 383 2.52 -4.56 17.62
CA GLU A 383 3.84 -3.94 17.47
C GLU A 383 4.76 -4.34 18.62
N LEU A 384 6.05 -4.54 18.31
CA LEU A 384 7.08 -4.82 19.30
C LEU A 384 7.48 -3.53 20.01
N ASN A 385 7.33 -3.48 21.33
CA ASN A 385 7.87 -2.39 22.14
C ASN A 385 9.40 -2.54 22.23
N ALA A 386 10.13 -1.53 21.75
CA ALA A 386 11.59 -1.57 21.61
C ALA A 386 12.34 -1.66 22.96
N ASP A 387 11.75 -1.11 24.03
CA ASP A 387 12.37 -1.11 25.36
C ASP A 387 12.24 -2.48 26.05
N THR A 388 11.09 -3.13 25.88
CA THR A 388 10.76 -4.37 26.59
C THR A 388 10.95 -5.63 25.75
N MET A 389 11.08 -5.47 24.43
CA MET A 389 11.08 -6.56 23.44
C MET A 389 9.83 -7.45 23.57
N ARG A 390 8.70 -6.86 23.98
CA ARG A 390 7.40 -7.53 24.06
C ARG A 390 6.46 -6.95 23.02
N GLU A 391 5.67 -7.83 22.43
CA GLU A 391 4.63 -7.44 21.50
C GLU A 391 3.40 -6.98 22.28
N HIS A 392 2.85 -5.84 21.88
CA HIS A 392 1.62 -5.27 22.43
C HIS A 392 0.64 -5.01 21.28
N THR A 393 -0.66 -5.11 21.57
CA THR A 393 -1.67 -4.51 20.69
C THR A 393 -1.55 -3.00 20.84
N VAL A 394 -1.37 -2.30 19.73
CA VAL A 394 -1.19 -0.86 19.68
C VAL A 394 -2.15 -0.20 18.70
N GLN A 395 -2.39 1.09 18.88
CA GLN A 395 -3.08 1.93 17.90
C GLN A 395 -2.51 3.34 17.93
N TYR A 396 -2.30 3.93 16.75
CA TYR A 396 -1.78 5.28 16.63
C TYR A 396 -2.92 6.28 16.47
N PHE A 397 -2.70 7.44 17.07
CA PHE A 397 -3.52 8.64 17.01
C PHE A 397 -2.64 9.80 16.55
N GLU A 398 -3.23 10.94 16.21
CA GLU A 398 -2.44 12.09 15.76
C GLU A 398 -1.29 12.47 16.71
N ARG A 399 -1.49 12.34 18.03
CA ARG A 399 -0.54 12.80 19.05
C ARG A 399 0.06 11.69 19.90
N GLN A 400 -0.47 10.46 19.85
CA GLN A 400 -0.11 9.37 20.78
C GLN A 400 -0.16 7.99 20.14
N ARG A 401 0.54 7.04 20.78
CA ARG A 401 0.42 5.59 20.56
C ARG A 401 -0.14 4.95 21.83
N PHE A 402 -1.26 4.26 21.72
CA PHE A 402 -1.81 3.47 22.82
C PHE A 402 -1.22 2.07 22.76
N GLU A 403 -0.88 1.51 23.93
CA GLU A 403 -0.36 0.16 24.09
C GLU A 403 -1.25 -0.59 25.08
N TYR A 404 -1.78 -1.76 24.69
CA TYR A 404 -2.61 -2.59 25.55
C TYR A 404 -1.77 -3.49 26.45
N HIS A 405 -2.05 -3.45 27.75
CA HIS A 405 -1.37 -4.21 28.80
C HIS A 405 -2.37 -5.14 29.52
N PRO A 406 -2.60 -6.37 29.02
CA PRO A 406 -3.59 -7.28 29.60
C PRO A 406 -3.28 -7.68 31.04
N GLU A 407 -2.02 -7.62 31.46
CA GLU A 407 -1.59 -7.82 32.85
C GLU A 407 -2.12 -6.76 33.82
N HIS A 408 -2.61 -5.63 33.30
CA HIS A 408 -3.16 -4.51 34.05
C HIS A 408 -4.68 -4.37 33.86
N ALA A 409 -5.36 -5.38 33.32
CA ALA A 409 -6.78 -5.36 33.03
C ALA A 409 -7.64 -4.90 34.22
N GLY A 410 -8.55 -3.96 33.97
CA GLY A 410 -9.42 -3.36 34.98
C GLY A 410 -8.76 -2.31 35.88
N THR A 411 -7.55 -1.87 35.55
CA THR A 411 -6.86 -0.75 36.22
C THR A 411 -6.65 0.41 35.24
N PRO A 412 -6.35 1.63 35.73
CA PRO A 412 -6.01 2.74 34.83
C PRO A 412 -4.74 2.54 33.99
N TYR A 413 -3.96 1.49 34.26
CA TYR A 413 -2.75 1.12 33.52
C TYR A 413 -3.00 0.01 32.48
N GLU A 414 -4.26 -0.37 32.25
CA GLU A 414 -4.64 -1.33 31.20
C GLU A 414 -4.27 -0.82 29.79
N VAL A 415 -4.24 0.50 29.61
CA VAL A 415 -3.67 1.18 28.44
C VAL A 415 -2.53 2.06 28.92
N LEU A 416 -1.36 1.90 28.31
CA LEU A 416 -0.23 2.80 28.51
C LEU A 416 0.06 3.57 27.23
N LEU A 417 0.68 4.73 27.39
CA LEU A 417 1.10 5.58 26.29
C LEU A 417 2.57 5.34 25.96
N GLY A 418 2.84 5.16 24.66
CA GLY A 418 4.20 5.04 24.13
C GLY A 418 5.04 6.30 24.38
N ARG A 419 6.37 6.16 24.35
CA ARG A 419 7.30 7.25 24.65
C ARG A 419 7.64 8.06 23.39
N LEU A 420 6.59 8.47 22.66
CA LEU A 420 6.76 9.12 21.35
C LEU A 420 7.59 10.41 21.42
N GLY A 421 7.56 11.14 22.53
CA GLY A 421 8.41 12.32 22.70
C GLY A 421 9.90 11.97 22.76
N HIS A 422 10.26 10.90 23.47
CA HIS A 422 11.62 10.39 23.47
C HIS A 422 12.02 9.79 22.12
N GLU A 423 11.15 8.96 21.53
CA GLU A 423 11.38 8.31 20.23
C GLU A 423 11.62 9.35 19.12
N GLU A 424 10.81 10.42 19.07
CA GLU A 424 11.00 11.53 18.14
C GLU A 424 12.32 12.27 18.36
N ALA A 425 12.70 12.55 19.62
CA ALA A 425 13.95 13.22 19.94
C ALA A 425 15.18 12.39 19.52
N VAL A 426 15.11 11.05 19.66
CA VAL A 426 16.13 10.14 19.13
C VAL A 426 16.18 10.23 17.60
N ARG A 427 15.02 10.14 16.94
CA ARG A 427 14.91 10.14 15.48
C ARG A 427 15.46 11.42 14.84
N ARG A 428 15.12 12.58 15.43
CA ARG A 428 15.63 13.89 15.00
C ARG A 428 17.07 14.19 15.45
N GLY A 429 17.71 13.26 16.18
CA GLY A 429 19.08 13.45 16.70
C GLY A 429 19.21 14.54 17.77
N LEU A 430 18.09 14.94 18.39
CA LEU A 430 18.00 16.06 19.33
C LEU A 430 18.62 15.76 20.70
N LEU A 431 18.85 14.50 21.05
CA LEU A 431 19.46 14.13 22.33
C LEU A 431 20.86 14.73 22.56
N THR A 432 21.50 15.25 21.51
CA THR A 432 22.80 15.96 21.61
C THR A 432 22.66 17.48 21.68
N HIS A 433 21.43 17.99 21.56
CA HIS A 433 21.14 19.42 21.69
C HIS A 433 21.26 19.84 23.16
N PRO A 434 21.84 21.01 23.49
CA PRO A 434 22.04 21.45 24.88
C PRO A 434 20.77 21.49 25.73
N ALA A 435 19.60 21.63 25.11
CA ALA A 435 18.32 21.58 25.82
C ALA A 435 18.06 20.21 26.48
N PHE A 436 18.68 19.11 26.03
CA PHE A 436 18.53 17.79 26.64
C PHE A 436 19.57 17.52 27.74
N ASP A 437 20.50 18.45 27.98
CA ASP A 437 21.38 18.39 29.14
C ASP A 437 20.58 18.71 30.42
N SER A 438 21.01 18.14 31.55
CA SER A 438 20.42 18.47 32.86
C SER A 438 20.65 19.95 33.18
N GLU A 439 19.57 20.71 33.37
CA GLU A 439 19.63 22.12 33.79
C GLU A 439 19.99 22.28 35.27
N GLY A 440 19.70 21.26 36.09
CA GLY A 440 19.72 21.39 37.54
C GLY A 440 18.51 22.18 38.04
N GLN A 441 18.37 22.27 39.37
CA GLN A 441 17.20 22.90 39.97
C GLN A 441 17.23 24.42 39.78
N VAL A 442 16.16 24.96 39.21
CA VAL A 442 15.87 26.39 39.20
C VAL A 442 15.08 26.75 40.47
N ASP A 443 15.57 27.72 41.25
CA ASP A 443 14.89 28.24 42.45
C ASP A 443 13.89 29.34 42.06
N ASP A 444 12.81 28.93 41.37
CA ASP A 444 11.71 29.78 40.94
C ASP A 444 10.37 29.13 41.33
N ALA A 445 9.43 29.95 41.82
CA ALA A 445 8.11 29.48 42.23
C ALA A 445 7.23 29.08 41.02
N ASP A 446 7.54 29.60 39.83
CA ASP A 446 6.83 29.29 38.59
C ASP A 446 7.43 28.09 37.84
N CYS A 447 8.33 27.34 38.50
CA CYS A 447 9.02 26.18 37.96
C CYS A 447 8.87 24.94 38.86
N LEU A 448 8.78 23.78 38.24
CA LEU A 448 8.83 22.47 38.90
C LEU A 448 10.04 21.69 38.40
N TYR A 449 10.92 21.33 39.33
CA TYR A 449 12.12 20.53 39.04
C TYR A 449 11.84 19.03 39.15
N TYR A 450 12.33 18.27 38.18
CA TYR A 450 12.19 16.81 38.10
C TYR A 450 13.55 16.13 38.26
N GLU A 451 13.83 15.65 39.46
CA GLU A 451 15.11 15.00 39.80
C GLU A 451 15.44 13.80 38.89
N ALA A 452 14.41 13.07 38.43
CA ALA A 452 14.57 11.90 37.58
C ALA A 452 15.25 12.20 36.23
N THR A 453 15.04 13.39 35.68
CA THR A 453 15.58 13.81 34.37
C THR A 453 16.54 15.00 34.47
N GLY A 454 16.58 15.67 35.62
CA GLY A 454 17.38 16.88 35.81
C GLY A 454 16.81 18.12 35.11
N GLN A 455 15.55 18.06 34.68
CA GLN A 455 14.87 19.10 33.89
C GLN A 455 13.87 19.89 34.74
N ASN A 456 13.52 21.09 34.28
CA ASN A 456 12.45 21.92 34.85
C ASN A 456 11.31 22.05 33.84
N ALA A 457 10.06 22.10 34.31
CA ALA A 457 8.95 22.65 33.52
C ALA A 457 8.52 23.96 34.19
N CYS A 458 8.38 25.02 33.42
CA CYS A 458 8.09 26.36 33.94
C CYS A 458 6.92 27.02 33.19
N GLY A 459 6.38 28.10 33.76
CA GLY A 459 5.43 28.99 33.10
C GLY A 459 4.27 28.27 32.39
N VAL A 460 4.02 28.62 31.13
CA VAL A 460 2.86 28.12 30.37
C VAL A 460 2.92 26.60 30.13
N PHE A 461 4.10 26.00 30.02
CA PHE A 461 4.23 24.55 29.88
C PHE A 461 3.99 23.84 31.20
N LEU A 462 4.42 24.40 32.33
CA LEU A 462 4.07 23.87 33.65
C LEU A 462 2.56 23.96 33.90
N ASP A 463 1.96 25.11 33.59
CA ASP A 463 0.51 25.33 33.72
C ASP A 463 -0.27 24.31 32.86
N TYR A 464 0.18 24.06 31.62
CA TYR A 464 -0.44 23.05 30.76
C TYR A 464 -0.28 21.65 31.33
N TRP A 465 0.93 21.28 31.78
CA TRP A 465 1.20 19.98 32.38
C TRP A 465 0.33 19.74 33.61
N GLN A 466 0.17 20.72 34.50
CA GLN A 466 -0.62 20.61 35.73
C GLN A 466 -2.14 20.63 35.50
N SER A 467 -2.60 21.14 34.36
CA SER A 467 -4.03 21.23 34.02
C SER A 467 -4.54 20.07 33.17
N HIS A 468 -3.66 19.15 32.75
CA HIS A 468 -4.01 17.98 31.95
C HIS A 468 -3.42 16.71 32.54
N GLY A 469 -4.19 15.63 32.51
CA GLY A 469 -3.79 14.32 33.01
C GLY A 469 -4.81 13.25 32.63
N LEU A 470 -4.43 11.98 32.81
CA LEU A 470 -5.38 10.86 32.70
C LEU A 470 -6.40 10.92 33.84
N ASP A 471 -7.62 10.42 33.65
CA ASP A 471 -8.60 10.33 34.75
C ASP A 471 -8.35 9.08 35.59
N PHE A 472 -7.74 9.27 36.77
CA PHE A 472 -7.54 8.20 37.74
C PHE A 472 -8.48 8.30 38.95
N GLY A 473 -9.54 9.12 38.84
CA GLY A 473 -10.54 9.36 39.87
C GLY A 473 -10.11 10.32 40.98
N ASP A 474 -9.01 11.07 40.80
CA ASP A 474 -8.60 12.09 41.76
C ASP A 474 -9.46 13.35 41.63
N THR A 475 -9.41 14.21 42.65
CA THR A 475 -10.11 15.50 42.60
C THR A 475 -9.24 16.53 41.89
N GLY A 476 -9.69 16.99 40.72
CA GLY A 476 -8.89 17.83 39.83
C GLY A 476 -7.84 17.00 39.10
N ILE A 477 -6.79 17.66 38.59
CA ILE A 477 -5.66 16.98 37.95
C ILE A 477 -4.54 16.86 38.97
N SER A 478 -4.18 15.63 39.29
CA SER A 478 -3.09 15.31 40.22
C SER A 478 -1.75 15.17 39.49
N TYR A 479 -0.66 15.30 40.24
CA TYR A 479 0.69 15.07 39.73
C TYR A 479 0.85 13.70 39.03
N ARG A 480 0.22 12.64 39.58
CA ARG A 480 0.33 11.29 39.00
C ARG A 480 -0.45 11.15 37.69
N GLU A 481 -1.51 11.91 37.50
CA GLU A 481 -2.32 11.91 36.28
C GLU A 481 -1.62 12.66 35.15
N SER A 482 -1.03 13.82 35.45
CA SER A 482 -0.17 14.56 34.51
C SER A 482 1.07 13.75 34.13
N LEU A 483 1.72 13.11 35.12
CA LEU A 483 2.88 12.25 34.89
C LEU A 483 2.53 11.04 34.02
N ALA A 484 1.36 10.42 34.22
CA ALA A 484 0.96 9.29 33.40
C ALA A 484 0.64 9.68 31.96
N LEU A 485 0.09 10.89 31.74
CA LEU A 485 -0.21 11.40 30.40
C LEU A 485 1.05 11.81 29.64
N PHE A 486 1.89 12.67 30.22
CA PHE A 486 3.01 13.28 29.50
C PHE A 486 4.37 12.62 29.79
N GLY A 487 4.51 11.97 30.94
CA GLY A 487 5.81 11.57 31.48
C GLY A 487 6.62 12.74 32.03
N TYR A 488 7.89 12.48 32.30
CA TYR A 488 8.83 13.51 32.76
C TYR A 488 9.24 14.43 31.60
N PRO A 489 9.55 15.73 31.86
CA PRO A 489 10.26 16.55 30.88
C PRO A 489 11.64 15.96 30.64
N ILE A 490 12.02 15.81 29.37
CA ILE A 490 13.32 15.27 28.93
C ILE A 490 14.21 16.34 28.28
N SER A 491 13.69 17.54 28.08
CA SER A 491 14.44 18.72 27.67
C SER A 491 14.02 19.95 28.47
N ALA A 492 14.88 20.97 28.47
CA ALA A 492 14.55 22.36 28.67
C ALA A 492 13.66 22.89 27.55
N GLU A 493 13.11 24.10 27.74
CA GLU A 493 12.45 24.85 26.66
C GLU A 493 13.47 25.33 25.63
N PHE A 494 13.19 25.17 24.34
CA PHE A 494 14.05 25.68 23.26
C PHE A 494 13.26 25.98 21.99
N THR A 495 13.85 26.73 21.07
CA THR A 495 13.26 26.96 19.75
C THR A 495 13.51 25.76 18.85
N ASP A 496 12.43 25.14 18.37
CA ASP A 496 12.50 24.03 17.42
C ASP A 496 13.21 24.50 16.14
N PRO A 497 14.30 23.82 15.71
CA PRO A 497 15.04 24.21 14.51
C PRO A 497 14.24 24.09 13.21
N ASP A 498 13.22 23.24 13.17
CA ASP A 498 12.43 22.96 11.96
C ASP A 498 11.20 23.87 11.86
N THR A 499 10.52 24.15 12.98
CA THR A 499 9.27 24.94 12.97
C THR A 499 9.44 26.38 13.45
N GLY A 500 10.50 26.67 14.21
CA GLY A 500 10.72 27.97 14.86
C GLY A 500 9.82 28.24 16.07
N LEU A 501 9.00 27.27 16.49
CA LEU A 501 8.18 27.36 17.70
C LEU A 501 9.03 27.16 18.95
N THR A 502 8.65 27.80 20.06
CA THR A 502 9.19 27.42 21.38
C THR A 502 8.54 26.11 21.80
N ILE A 503 9.36 25.11 22.14
CA ILE A 503 8.92 23.76 22.46
C ILE A 503 9.60 23.22 23.70
N GLN A 504 8.98 22.20 24.32
CA GLN A 504 9.60 21.36 25.33
C GLN A 504 9.22 19.91 25.10
N TYR A 505 10.20 19.00 25.18
CA TYR A 505 9.96 17.56 25.10
C TYR A 505 9.71 16.97 26.48
N PHE A 506 8.68 16.14 26.54
CA PHE A 506 8.39 15.20 27.62
C PHE A 506 8.55 13.78 27.07
N GLU A 507 8.60 12.76 27.95
CA GLU A 507 8.79 11.38 27.50
C GLU A 507 7.76 10.92 26.47
N ARG A 508 6.50 11.37 26.61
CA ARG A 508 5.39 10.95 25.76
C ARG A 508 4.91 12.04 24.83
N ALA A 509 5.23 13.32 25.08
CA ALA A 509 4.65 14.44 24.36
C ALA A 509 5.68 15.51 23.99
N ARG A 510 5.36 16.34 23.00
CA ARG A 510 6.05 17.60 22.69
C ARG A 510 5.06 18.73 22.88
N PHE A 511 5.38 19.67 23.77
CA PHE A 511 4.55 20.86 23.97
C PHE A 511 5.05 21.96 23.03
N GLU A 512 4.11 22.66 22.40
CA GLU A 512 4.35 23.72 21.43
C GLU A 512 3.66 24.99 21.91
N HIS A 513 4.42 26.08 22.05
CA HIS A 513 3.88 27.37 22.49
C HIS A 513 3.40 28.19 21.30
N HIS A 514 2.14 28.63 21.38
CA HIS A 514 1.43 29.46 20.41
C HIS A 514 1.03 30.80 21.06
N PRO A 515 1.95 31.78 21.12
CA PRO A 515 1.71 33.06 21.79
C PRO A 515 0.57 33.88 21.17
N GLU A 516 0.23 33.63 19.89
CA GLU A 516 -0.96 34.19 19.24
C GLU A 516 -2.28 33.76 19.89
N HIS A 517 -2.25 32.73 20.71
CA HIS A 517 -3.39 32.17 21.44
C HIS A 517 -3.30 32.39 22.95
N ALA A 518 -2.45 33.33 23.39
CA ALA A 518 -2.21 33.60 24.80
C ALA A 518 -3.50 33.80 25.62
N GLY A 519 -3.56 33.13 26.77
CA GLY A 519 -4.71 33.14 27.68
C GLY A 519 -5.90 32.28 27.24
N THR A 520 -5.72 31.42 26.23
CA THR A 520 -6.73 30.44 25.79
C THR A 520 -6.21 29.01 25.96
N GLN A 521 -7.11 28.03 25.87
CA GLN A 521 -6.73 26.61 25.89
C GLN A 521 -5.85 26.16 24.72
N TYR A 522 -5.61 27.04 23.73
CA TYR A 522 -4.79 26.77 22.55
C TYR A 522 -3.42 27.45 22.63
N GLU A 523 -3.06 28.08 23.76
CA GLU A 523 -1.73 28.67 23.95
C GLU A 523 -0.63 27.60 23.97
N VAL A 524 -0.92 26.41 24.50
CA VAL A 524 -0.03 25.25 24.41
C VAL A 524 -0.77 24.15 23.67
N LEU A 525 -0.15 23.65 22.61
CA LEU A 525 -0.65 22.52 21.82
C LEU A 525 0.33 21.36 21.91
N LEU A 526 -0.19 20.15 21.73
CA LEU A 526 0.62 18.95 21.62
C LEU A 526 1.02 18.73 20.16
N GLY A 527 2.31 18.52 19.94
CA GLY A 527 2.85 18.12 18.65
C GLY A 527 2.22 16.80 18.16
N LEU A 528 2.11 16.65 16.85
CA LEU A 528 1.47 15.50 16.20
C LEU A 528 2.40 14.29 16.11
N LEU A 529 2.98 13.89 17.25
CA LEU A 529 4.05 12.89 17.28
C LEU A 529 3.64 11.52 16.73
N GLY A 530 2.36 11.16 16.84
CA GLY A 530 1.86 9.92 16.23
C GLY A 530 1.79 10.02 14.71
N ASN A 531 1.40 11.18 14.15
CA ASN A 531 1.50 11.42 12.72
C ASN A 531 2.95 11.43 12.24
N ASP A 532 3.84 12.06 12.99
CA ASP A 532 5.26 12.15 12.64
C ASP A 532 5.91 10.75 12.56
N GLU A 533 5.62 9.86 13.53
CA GLU A 533 6.05 8.47 13.50
C GLU A 533 5.43 7.69 12.33
N LEU A 534 4.14 7.85 12.05
CA LEU A 534 3.49 7.16 10.92
C LEU A 534 4.01 7.64 9.55
N ARG A 535 4.37 8.92 9.41
CA ARG A 535 5.03 9.45 8.21
C ARG A 535 6.43 8.88 8.04
N GLU A 536 7.19 8.75 9.13
CA GLU A 536 8.50 8.11 9.10
C GLU A 536 8.39 6.65 8.64
N LYS A 537 7.39 5.91 9.15
CA LYS A 537 7.10 4.55 8.68
C LYS A 537 6.61 4.50 7.22
N GLY A 538 6.29 5.65 6.60
CA GLY A 538 5.73 5.75 5.26
C GLY A 538 4.26 5.33 5.16
N TRP A 539 3.56 5.22 6.28
CA TRP A 539 2.19 4.68 6.35
C TRP A 539 1.12 5.73 6.07
N ILE A 540 1.40 6.99 6.42
CA ILE A 540 0.57 8.14 6.06
C ILE A 540 1.45 9.19 5.37
N ARG A 541 0.82 10.11 4.63
CA ARG A 541 1.50 11.14 3.85
C ARG A 541 1.11 12.54 4.32
#